data_AF-A0A2P8QTQ5-F1
#
_entry.id   AF-A0A2P8QTQ5-F1
#
_cell.length_a   1.000
_cell.length_b   1.000
_cell.length_c   1.000
_cell.angle_alpha   90.00
_cell.angle_beta   90.00
_cell.angle_gamma   90.00
#
_symmetry.space_group_name_H-M   'P 1'
#
loop_
_entity.id
_entity.type
_entity.pdbx_description
1 polymer ?
#
loop_
_entity_poly.entity_id
_entity_poly.type
_entity_poly.pdbx_seq_one_letter_code
_entity_poly.pdbx_strand_id
1 'polypeptide(L)'
;MQTRFILVVSSLLLLPVVGAGIFARLSAASANQTPRSPYVDKLSSPIRGLSTREVDDLLNGRGAGFARMAELNDYPGPRHVLDLKGQLNLSAKQTQQVQAAFEKMNVEAKRLGREIVAQEQRLSIAFADKTIAQQALQTQTEALAMLYGKLRQTHLQAHLEITPLLSPKQIATYNRLRGYTDGKTPIRHHGN
;
A
#
# COMPACT_ATOMS: atom_id res chain seq x y z
N MET A 1 58.50 -1.51 54.74
CA MET A 1 58.48 -0.27 53.94
C MET A 1 58.46 -0.65 52.45
N GLN A 2 57.46 -0.14 51.74
CA GLN A 2 57.38 0.13 50.29
C GLN A 2 57.61 -0.98 49.24
N THR A 3 56.49 -1.60 48.84
CA THR A 3 55.83 -1.62 47.53
C THR A 3 56.57 -1.20 46.23
N ARG A 4 56.41 -2.02 45.16
CA ARG A 4 55.97 -1.75 43.76
C ARG A 4 56.86 -2.44 42.69
N PHE A 5 56.37 -3.35 41.83
CA PHE A 5 55.39 -3.31 40.71
C PHE A 5 56.00 -2.91 39.34
N ILE A 6 55.62 -3.69 38.30
CA ILE A 6 55.24 -3.31 36.91
C ILE A 6 56.07 -3.88 35.72
N LEU A 7 55.35 -4.77 35.00
CA LEU A 7 55.05 -4.91 33.57
C LEU A 7 56.06 -5.44 32.51
N VAL A 8 55.53 -6.45 31.83
CA VAL A 8 55.92 -7.13 30.59
C VAL A 8 55.21 -6.46 29.40
N VAL A 9 55.89 -6.30 28.26
CA VAL A 9 55.28 -6.48 26.92
C VAL A 9 56.35 -7.05 25.98
N SER A 10 56.07 -8.19 25.36
CA SER A 10 56.89 -8.87 24.35
C SER A 10 56.35 -8.56 22.95
N SER A 11 57.24 -8.19 22.03
CA SER A 11 56.95 -8.01 20.60
C SER A 11 57.73 -9.05 19.81
N LEU A 12 57.04 -9.98 19.13
CA LEU A 12 57.66 -10.93 18.20
C LEU A 12 57.24 -10.61 16.76
N LEU A 13 58.24 -10.33 15.90
CA LEU A 13 58.10 -10.26 14.44
C LEU A 13 57.92 -11.68 13.86
N LEU A 14 57.09 -11.80 12.82
CA LEU A 14 57.02 -12.99 11.96
C LEU A 14 57.12 -12.59 10.48
N LEU A 15 57.99 -13.32 9.77
CA LEU A 15 58.46 -13.16 8.39
C LEU A 15 57.39 -13.45 7.31
N PRO A 16 57.54 -12.95 6.07
CA PRO A 16 56.64 -13.26 4.97
C PRO A 16 57.04 -14.56 4.25
N VAL A 17 56.10 -15.48 4.10
CA VAL A 17 56.24 -16.66 3.22
C VAL A 17 55.66 -16.31 1.85
N VAL A 18 56.53 -16.34 0.84
CA VAL A 18 56.16 -16.22 -0.58
C VAL A 18 55.59 -17.56 -1.04
N GLY A 19 54.29 -17.58 -1.36
CA GLY A 19 53.61 -18.71 -1.99
C GLY A 19 52.99 -18.27 -3.32
N ALA A 20 53.57 -18.71 -4.43
CA ALA A 20 53.01 -18.57 -5.76
C ALA A 20 52.02 -19.72 -6.04
N GLY A 21 50.83 -19.43 -6.57
CA GLY A 21 50.00 -20.46 -7.20
C GLY A 21 48.49 -20.22 -7.22
N ILE A 22 48.00 -19.85 -8.41
CA ILE A 22 46.63 -20.07 -8.92
C ILE A 22 45.53 -19.16 -8.31
N PHE A 23 45.41 -17.95 -8.86
CA PHE A 23 44.12 -17.25 -8.86
C PHE A 23 43.19 -17.94 -9.87
N ALA A 24 42.41 -18.92 -9.41
CA ALA A 24 41.23 -19.35 -10.15
C ALA A 24 40.29 -18.14 -10.22
N ARG A 25 40.25 -17.47 -11.37
CA ARG A 25 39.15 -16.53 -11.67
C ARG A 25 37.88 -17.36 -11.70
N LEU A 26 37.09 -17.32 -10.63
CA LEU A 26 35.68 -17.65 -10.72
C LEU A 26 35.08 -16.63 -11.70
N SER A 27 34.94 -17.04 -12.95
CA SER A 27 34.00 -16.40 -13.85
C SER A 27 32.65 -16.48 -13.15
N ALA A 28 32.21 -15.37 -12.57
CA ALA A 28 30.81 -15.19 -12.25
C ALA A 28 30.09 -15.42 -13.58
N ALA A 29 29.44 -16.58 -13.71
CA ALA A 29 28.46 -16.78 -14.74
C ALA A 29 27.41 -15.70 -14.47
N SER A 30 27.50 -14.59 -15.21
CA SER A 30 26.36 -13.72 -15.42
C SER A 30 25.31 -14.63 -16.01
N ALA A 31 24.44 -15.16 -15.16
CA ALA A 31 23.19 -15.72 -15.61
C ALA A 31 22.60 -14.62 -16.49
N ASN A 32 22.55 -14.88 -17.80
CA ASN A 32 21.80 -14.09 -18.76
C ASN A 32 20.34 -14.19 -18.32
N GLN A 33 19.97 -13.44 -17.28
CA GLN A 33 18.59 -13.18 -16.94
C GLN A 33 18.10 -12.36 -18.12
N THR A 34 17.46 -13.03 -19.08
CA THR A 34 16.72 -12.35 -20.12
C THR A 34 15.84 -11.33 -19.40
N PRO A 35 15.92 -10.03 -19.72
CA PRO A 35 15.14 -9.02 -19.04
C PRO A 35 13.65 -9.34 -19.25
N ARG A 36 13.06 -10.02 -18.26
CA ARG A 36 11.65 -10.42 -18.28
C ARG A 36 10.85 -9.24 -17.75
N SER A 37 9.83 -8.86 -18.50
CA SER A 37 8.96 -7.76 -18.07
C SER A 37 8.31 -8.09 -16.72
N PRO A 38 8.21 -7.13 -15.78
CA PRO A 38 7.47 -7.33 -14.54
C PRO A 38 5.95 -7.48 -14.77
N TYR A 39 5.48 -7.33 -16.01
CA TYR A 39 4.08 -7.43 -16.39
C TYR A 39 3.69 -8.78 -16.98
N VAL A 40 4.61 -9.73 -17.11
CA VAL A 40 4.30 -11.05 -17.71
C VAL A 40 3.15 -11.74 -16.95
N ASP A 41 3.13 -11.62 -15.63
CA ASP A 41 2.09 -12.23 -14.79
C ASP A 41 0.71 -11.55 -14.95
N LYS A 42 0.65 -10.37 -15.59
CA LYS A 42 -0.61 -9.68 -15.91
C LYS A 42 -1.24 -10.18 -17.21
N LEU A 43 -0.52 -10.96 -18.03
CA LEU A 43 -1.06 -11.49 -19.29
C LEU A 43 -2.18 -12.51 -19.07
N SER A 44 -2.26 -13.15 -17.90
CA SER A 44 -3.34 -14.05 -17.52
C SER A 44 -4.57 -13.33 -16.94
N SER A 45 -4.52 -12.02 -16.75
CA SER A 45 -5.67 -11.24 -16.30
C SER A 45 -6.71 -11.14 -17.44
N PRO A 46 -8.02 -11.24 -17.14
CA PRO A 46 -9.07 -11.00 -18.13
C PRO A 46 -9.04 -9.55 -18.67
N ILE A 47 -8.50 -8.62 -17.88
CA ILE A 47 -8.30 -7.21 -18.24
C ILE A 47 -6.81 -6.93 -18.26
N ARG A 48 -6.20 -6.93 -19.46
CA ARG A 48 -4.80 -6.54 -19.62
C ARG A 48 -4.67 -5.06 -19.25
N GLY A 49 -3.97 -4.78 -18.16
CA GLY A 49 -3.88 -3.47 -17.52
C GLY A 49 -4.09 -3.56 -16.01
N LEU A 50 -4.93 -4.49 -15.56
CA LEU A 50 -5.19 -4.77 -14.15
C LEU A 50 -4.74 -6.18 -13.79
N SER A 51 -4.31 -6.39 -12.55
CA SER A 51 -4.17 -7.72 -11.96
C SER A 51 -5.54 -8.29 -11.55
N THR A 52 -5.64 -9.61 -11.41
CA THR A 52 -6.84 -10.28 -10.88
C THR A 52 -7.25 -9.72 -9.52
N ARG A 53 -6.27 -9.36 -8.67
CA ARG A 53 -6.54 -8.76 -7.35
C ARG A 53 -7.17 -7.37 -7.47
N GLU A 54 -6.66 -6.53 -8.37
CA GLU A 54 -7.23 -5.19 -8.60
C GLU A 54 -8.68 -5.29 -9.11
N VAL A 55 -8.95 -6.22 -10.02
CA VAL A 55 -10.32 -6.49 -10.49
C VAL A 55 -11.21 -6.94 -9.33
N ASP A 56 -10.76 -7.90 -8.53
CA ASP A 56 -11.53 -8.39 -7.38
C ASP A 56 -11.74 -7.30 -6.31
N ASP A 57 -10.73 -6.44 -6.08
CA ASP A 57 -10.83 -5.31 -5.15
C ASP A 57 -11.91 -4.33 -5.59
N LEU A 58 -11.93 -3.96 -6.89
CA LEU A 58 -12.94 -3.09 -7.48
C LEU A 58 -14.34 -3.70 -7.38
N LEU A 59 -14.52 -4.96 -7.81
CA LEU A 59 -15.81 -5.63 -7.81
C LEU A 59 -16.40 -5.80 -6.40
N ASN A 60 -15.53 -5.92 -5.39
CA ASN A 60 -15.94 -6.04 -4.00
C ASN A 60 -15.92 -4.71 -3.22
N GLY A 61 -15.63 -3.59 -3.87
CA GLY A 61 -15.63 -2.26 -3.24
C GLY A 61 -14.59 -2.11 -2.12
N ARG A 62 -13.45 -2.81 -2.23
CA ARG A 62 -12.39 -2.77 -1.22
C ARG A 62 -11.57 -1.50 -1.37
N GLY A 63 -11.14 -0.96 -0.24
CA GLY A 63 -10.44 0.32 -0.18
C GLY A 63 -9.16 0.39 -1.01
N ALA A 64 -8.46 -0.71 -1.26
CA ALA A 64 -7.30 -0.82 -2.18
C ALA A 64 -6.27 0.33 -2.14
N GLY A 65 -6.14 1.01 -1.00
CA GLY A 65 -5.29 2.20 -0.84
C GLY A 65 -5.95 3.57 -1.15
N PHE A 66 -7.16 3.61 -1.70
CA PHE A 66 -7.92 4.85 -1.99
C PHE A 66 -8.11 5.74 -0.75
N ALA A 67 -8.26 5.14 0.43
CA ALA A 67 -8.46 5.85 1.70
C ALA A 67 -7.18 6.09 2.51
N ARG A 68 -6.00 5.70 2.00
CA ARG A 68 -4.76 5.69 2.79
C ARG A 68 -4.41 7.06 3.38
N MET A 69 -4.72 8.14 2.67
CA MET A 69 -4.54 9.50 3.16
C MET A 69 -5.34 9.76 4.44
N ALA A 70 -6.56 9.23 4.55
CA ALA A 70 -7.36 9.34 5.76
C ALA A 70 -6.78 8.45 6.87
N GLU A 71 -6.54 7.17 6.59
CA GLU A 71 -6.03 6.22 7.61
C GLU A 71 -4.74 6.68 8.28
N LEU A 72 -3.78 7.18 7.49
CA LEU A 72 -2.48 7.59 8.02
C LEU A 72 -2.51 8.94 8.76
N ASN A 73 -3.58 9.72 8.60
CA ASN A 73 -3.77 11.04 9.23
C ASN A 73 -4.87 11.01 10.30
N ASP A 74 -5.01 9.89 11.02
CA ASP A 74 -5.90 9.75 12.19
C ASP A 74 -7.41 9.80 11.89
N TYR A 75 -7.80 9.49 10.66
CA TYR A 75 -9.21 9.26 10.28
C TYR A 75 -9.48 7.75 10.17
N PRO A 76 -10.10 7.11 11.18
CA PRO A 76 -10.32 5.66 11.19
C PRO A 76 -11.18 5.18 10.02
N GLY A 77 -10.93 3.96 9.55
CA GLY A 77 -11.68 3.34 8.48
C GLY A 77 -12.87 2.52 8.98
N PRO A 78 -14.05 2.64 8.35
CA PRO A 78 -15.29 2.05 8.88
C PRO A 78 -15.20 0.54 9.07
N ARG A 79 -14.62 -0.17 8.10
CA ARG A 79 -14.43 -1.63 8.21
C ARG A 79 -13.59 -1.99 9.43
N HIS A 80 -12.44 -1.34 9.59
CA HIS A 80 -11.51 -1.63 10.67
C HIS A 80 -12.03 -1.19 12.04
N VAL A 81 -12.82 -0.11 12.11
CA VAL A 81 -13.53 0.29 13.33
C VAL A 81 -14.53 -0.79 13.75
N LEU A 82 -15.28 -1.35 12.81
CA LEU A 82 -16.22 -2.45 13.08
C LEU A 82 -15.50 -3.74 13.49
N ASP A 83 -14.39 -4.09 12.82
CA ASP A 83 -13.55 -5.24 13.17
C ASP A 83 -12.99 -5.11 14.61
N LEU A 84 -12.71 -3.88 15.06
CA LEU A 84 -12.15 -3.56 16.38
C LEU A 84 -13.21 -3.15 17.43
N LYS A 85 -14.52 -3.30 17.14
CA LYS A 85 -15.60 -2.72 17.96
C LYS A 85 -15.50 -2.98 19.47
N GLY A 86 -15.11 -4.21 19.84
CA GLY A 86 -14.96 -4.61 21.24
C GLY A 86 -13.75 -3.95 21.91
N GLN A 87 -12.62 -3.91 21.21
CA GLN A 87 -11.39 -3.27 21.71
C GLN A 87 -11.53 -1.74 21.82
N LEU A 88 -12.38 -1.15 20.97
CA LEU A 88 -12.73 0.28 21.00
C LEU A 88 -13.88 0.60 21.97
N ASN A 89 -14.48 -0.41 22.61
CA ASN A 89 -15.69 -0.26 23.44
C ASN A 89 -16.76 0.60 22.75
N LEU A 90 -17.05 0.33 21.47
CA LEU A 90 -18.07 1.09 20.74
C LEU A 90 -19.43 0.89 21.41
N SER A 91 -20.15 2.00 21.62
CA SER A 91 -21.56 1.91 22.01
C SER A 91 -22.40 1.28 20.90
N ALA A 92 -23.60 0.80 21.24
CA ALA A 92 -24.57 0.32 20.25
C ALA A 92 -24.88 1.38 19.18
N LYS A 93 -25.04 2.64 19.60
CA LYS A 93 -25.27 3.78 18.71
C LYS A 93 -24.09 4.03 17.76
N GLN A 94 -22.86 4.06 18.27
CA GLN A 94 -21.66 4.20 17.43
C GLN A 94 -21.56 3.06 16.42
N THR A 95 -21.77 1.81 16.87
CA THR A 95 -21.72 0.63 15.99
C THR A 95 -22.73 0.75 14.86
N GLN A 96 -23.97 1.12 15.16
CA GLN A 96 -25.02 1.30 14.15
C GLN A 96 -24.67 2.39 13.14
N GLN A 97 -24.17 3.54 13.60
CA GLN A 97 -23.81 4.66 12.71
C GLN A 97 -22.61 4.34 11.82
N VAL A 98 -21.58 3.69 12.36
CA VAL A 98 -20.42 3.24 11.57
C VAL A 98 -20.81 2.16 10.56
N GLN A 99 -21.70 1.23 10.94
CA GLN A 99 -22.23 0.21 10.04
C GLN A 99 -23.00 0.82 8.86
N ALA A 100 -23.86 1.80 9.12
CA ALA A 100 -24.60 2.50 8.08
C ALA A 100 -23.66 3.23 7.10
N ALA A 101 -22.65 3.93 7.62
CA ALA A 101 -21.63 4.59 6.79
C ALA A 101 -20.81 3.58 5.97
N PHE A 102 -20.44 2.43 6.56
CA PHE A 102 -19.75 1.34 5.85
C PHE A 102 -20.59 0.79 4.70
N GLU A 103 -21.86 0.49 4.93
CA GLU A 103 -22.76 -0.09 3.93
C GLU A 103 -23.00 0.86 2.77
N LYS A 104 -23.30 2.13 3.07
CA LYS A 104 -23.45 3.20 2.07
C LYS A 104 -22.20 3.32 1.19
N MET A 105 -21.02 3.38 1.81
CA MET A 105 -19.74 3.42 1.09
C MET A 105 -19.55 2.17 0.23
N ASN A 106 -19.80 0.97 0.77
CA ASN A 106 -19.53 -0.29 0.10
C ASN A 106 -20.45 -0.52 -1.11
N VAL A 107 -21.74 -0.15 -1.01
CA VAL A 107 -22.67 -0.19 -2.13
C VAL A 107 -22.18 0.67 -3.28
N GLU A 108 -21.81 1.91 -2.98
CA GLU A 108 -21.35 2.86 -4.00
C GLU A 108 -19.98 2.47 -4.58
N ALA A 109 -19.05 2.01 -3.74
CA ALA A 109 -17.74 1.54 -4.18
C ALA A 109 -17.86 0.34 -5.13
N LYS A 110 -18.76 -0.62 -4.84
CA LYS A 110 -19.02 -1.75 -5.75
C LYS A 110 -19.68 -1.31 -7.06
N ARG A 111 -20.58 -0.32 -7.02
CA ARG A 111 -21.21 0.24 -8.24
C ARG A 111 -20.13 0.86 -9.15
N LEU A 112 -19.33 1.76 -8.60
CA LEU A 112 -18.22 2.40 -9.31
C LEU A 112 -17.17 1.38 -9.79
N GLY A 113 -16.84 0.39 -8.96
CA GLY A 113 -15.90 -0.67 -9.31
C GLY A 113 -16.34 -1.49 -10.53
N ARG A 114 -17.63 -1.83 -10.65
CA ARG A 114 -18.16 -2.48 -11.86
C ARG A 114 -18.05 -1.60 -13.10
N GLU A 115 -18.31 -0.29 -12.97
CA GLU A 115 -18.18 0.66 -14.07
C GLU A 115 -16.72 0.80 -14.54
N ILE A 116 -15.78 0.89 -13.59
CA ILE A 116 -14.34 0.91 -13.87
C ILE A 116 -13.93 -0.37 -14.59
N VAL A 117 -14.25 -1.55 -14.05
CA VAL A 117 -13.91 -2.84 -14.65
C VAL A 117 -14.44 -2.95 -16.08
N ALA A 118 -15.68 -2.54 -16.34
CA ALA A 118 -16.26 -2.56 -17.68
C ALA A 118 -15.55 -1.60 -18.65
N GLN A 119 -15.16 -0.41 -18.19
CA GLN A 119 -14.45 0.58 -19.00
C GLN A 119 -13.00 0.16 -19.29
N GLU A 120 -12.30 -0.38 -18.28
CA GLU A 120 -10.96 -0.95 -18.43
C GLU A 120 -10.96 -2.14 -19.40
N GLN A 121 -11.99 -3.01 -19.33
CA GLN A 121 -12.14 -4.11 -20.28
C GLN A 121 -12.30 -3.60 -21.72
N ARG A 122 -13.10 -2.56 -21.95
CA ARG A 122 -13.27 -1.95 -23.28
C ARG A 122 -11.96 -1.38 -23.81
N LEU A 123 -11.23 -0.64 -22.97
CA LEU A 123 -9.93 -0.08 -23.33
C LEU A 123 -8.92 -1.19 -23.64
N SER A 124 -8.88 -2.23 -22.81
CA SER A 124 -8.01 -3.41 -22.97
C SER A 124 -8.26 -4.13 -24.30
N ILE A 125 -9.52 -4.35 -24.67
CA ILE A 125 -9.91 -4.96 -25.96
C ILE A 125 -9.49 -4.06 -27.12
N ALA A 126 -9.76 -2.75 -27.07
CA ALA A 126 -9.40 -1.83 -28.14
C ALA A 126 -7.89 -1.77 -28.41
N PHE A 127 -7.06 -1.87 -27.37
CA PHE A 127 -5.60 -2.01 -27.52
C PHE A 127 -5.21 -3.39 -28.06
N ALA A 128 -5.81 -4.47 -27.56
CA ALA A 128 -5.51 -5.83 -28.02
C ALA A 128 -5.81 -6.02 -29.51
N ASP A 129 -6.92 -5.45 -29.98
CA ASP A 129 -7.38 -5.52 -31.36
C ASP A 129 -6.73 -4.44 -32.25
N LYS A 130 -5.92 -3.55 -31.68
CA LYS A 130 -5.25 -2.42 -32.37
C LYS A 130 -6.24 -1.47 -33.06
N THR A 131 -7.41 -1.28 -32.46
CA THR A 131 -8.52 -0.46 -33.01
C THR A 131 -8.67 0.88 -32.31
N ILE A 132 -7.95 1.11 -31.20
CA ILE A 132 -8.04 2.35 -30.44
C ILE A 132 -7.56 3.57 -31.24
N ALA A 133 -8.42 4.58 -31.37
CA ALA A 133 -8.11 5.87 -31.98
C ALA A 133 -7.75 6.92 -30.92
N GLN A 134 -6.99 7.95 -31.28
CA GLN A 134 -6.52 9.00 -30.35
C GLN A 134 -7.65 9.68 -29.58
N GLN A 135 -8.73 10.08 -30.27
CA GLN A 135 -9.88 10.71 -29.62
C GLN A 135 -10.58 9.75 -28.63
N ALA A 136 -10.74 8.49 -29.02
CA ALA A 136 -11.35 7.48 -28.17
C ALA A 136 -10.50 7.19 -26.93
N LEU A 137 -9.17 7.15 -27.07
CA LEU A 137 -8.24 7.01 -25.94
C LEU A 137 -8.43 8.17 -24.94
N GLN A 138 -8.45 9.42 -25.42
CA GLN A 138 -8.66 10.57 -24.57
C GLN A 138 -9.99 10.47 -23.81
N THR A 139 -11.11 10.28 -24.52
CA THR A 139 -12.43 10.21 -23.89
C THR A 139 -12.54 9.06 -22.89
N GLN A 140 -12.00 7.88 -23.21
CA GLN A 140 -12.08 6.72 -22.33
C GLN A 140 -11.24 6.89 -21.06
N THR A 141 -10.04 7.47 -21.18
CA THR A 141 -9.14 7.70 -20.04
C THR A 141 -9.64 8.83 -19.13
N GLU A 142 -10.22 9.89 -19.67
CA GLU A 142 -10.88 10.93 -18.88
C GLU A 142 -12.08 10.37 -18.10
N ALA A 143 -12.89 9.52 -18.73
CA ALA A 143 -13.99 8.83 -18.05
C ALA A 143 -13.50 7.91 -16.92
N LEU A 144 -12.41 7.16 -17.13
CA LEU A 144 -11.78 6.37 -16.08
C LEU A 144 -11.27 7.24 -14.93
N ALA A 145 -10.60 8.35 -15.24
CA ALA A 145 -10.10 9.28 -14.23
C ALA A 145 -11.23 9.82 -13.34
N MET A 146 -12.37 10.18 -13.93
CA MET A 146 -13.56 10.58 -13.17
C MET A 146 -14.09 9.45 -12.28
N LEU A 147 -14.16 8.21 -12.78
CA LEU A 147 -14.64 7.07 -12.00
C LEU A 147 -13.71 6.74 -10.82
N TYR A 148 -12.40 6.68 -11.04
CA TYR A 148 -11.42 6.48 -9.98
C TYR A 148 -11.42 7.64 -8.97
N GLY A 149 -11.62 8.87 -9.44
CA GLY A 149 -11.79 10.04 -8.57
C GLY A 149 -13.00 9.89 -7.65
N LYS A 150 -14.16 9.50 -8.20
CA LYS A 150 -15.38 9.21 -7.42
C LYS A 150 -15.16 8.06 -6.44
N LEU A 151 -14.52 6.97 -6.86
CA LEU A 151 -14.25 5.83 -5.97
C LEU A 151 -13.35 6.25 -4.79
N ARG A 152 -12.32 7.05 -5.07
CA ARG A 152 -11.45 7.60 -4.04
C ARG A 152 -12.22 8.50 -3.08
N GLN A 153 -13.07 9.38 -3.60
CA GLN A 153 -13.94 10.23 -2.79
C GLN A 153 -14.88 9.40 -1.91
N THR A 154 -15.54 8.37 -2.45
CA THR A 154 -16.44 7.49 -1.69
C THR A 154 -15.75 6.90 -0.47
N HIS A 155 -14.53 6.40 -0.63
CA HIS A 155 -13.75 5.88 0.50
C HIS A 155 -13.34 6.97 1.49
N LEU A 156 -12.76 8.08 1.04
CA LEU A 156 -12.34 9.17 1.92
C LEU A 156 -13.51 9.80 2.69
N GLN A 157 -14.67 9.93 2.03
CA GLN A 157 -15.88 10.47 2.64
C GLN A 157 -16.36 9.60 3.79
N ALA A 158 -16.27 8.28 3.68
CA ALA A 158 -16.67 7.37 4.76
C ALA A 158 -15.77 7.51 5.99
N HIS A 159 -14.46 7.70 5.79
CA HIS A 159 -13.53 8.00 6.88
C HIS A 159 -13.87 9.33 7.55
N LEU A 160 -14.12 10.37 6.75
CA LEU A 160 -14.51 11.70 7.23
C LEU A 160 -15.83 11.65 8.03
N GLU A 161 -16.81 10.88 7.56
CA GLU A 161 -18.14 10.73 8.17
C GLU A 161 -18.08 10.07 9.54
N ILE A 162 -17.27 9.01 9.72
CA ILE A 162 -17.25 8.25 10.98
C ILE A 162 -16.31 8.83 12.04
N THR A 163 -15.29 9.58 11.64
CA THR A 163 -14.29 10.13 12.56
C THR A 163 -14.92 10.91 13.73
N PRO A 164 -15.89 11.85 13.52
CA PRO A 164 -16.54 12.57 14.62
C PRO A 164 -17.44 11.69 15.50
N LEU A 165 -17.76 10.46 15.09
CA LEU A 165 -18.52 9.52 15.92
C LEU A 165 -17.65 8.88 17.01
N LEU A 166 -16.33 8.96 16.89
CA LEU A 166 -15.38 8.34 17.81
C LEU A 166 -14.78 9.39 18.74
N SER A 167 -14.61 9.02 20.01
CA SER A 167 -13.88 9.86 20.96
C SER A 167 -12.38 9.91 20.64
N PRO A 168 -11.66 10.97 21.07
CA PRO A 168 -10.20 11.02 20.94
C PRO A 168 -9.49 9.79 21.51
N LYS A 169 -9.97 9.24 22.63
CA LYS A 169 -9.44 8.01 23.23
C LYS A 169 -9.64 6.77 22.35
N GLN A 170 -10.78 6.68 21.66
CA GLN A 170 -11.06 5.60 20.71
C GLN A 170 -10.15 5.71 19.48
N ILE A 171 -9.96 6.92 18.93
CA ILE A 171 -9.04 7.15 17.80
C ILE A 171 -7.60 6.79 18.19
N ALA A 172 -7.13 7.24 19.36
CA ALA A 172 -5.79 6.88 19.85
C ALA A 172 -5.62 5.36 20.05
N THR A 173 -6.67 4.68 20.54
CA THR A 173 -6.67 3.22 20.69
C THR A 173 -6.66 2.52 19.34
N TYR A 174 -7.48 2.97 18.39
CA TYR A 174 -7.50 2.49 17.02
C TYR A 174 -6.12 2.60 16.37
N ASN A 175 -5.47 3.77 16.47
CA ASN A 175 -4.14 4.00 15.91
C ASN A 175 -3.09 3.05 16.49
N ARG A 176 -3.11 2.83 17.81
CA ARG A 176 -2.22 1.85 18.46
C ARG A 176 -2.47 0.44 17.95
N LEU A 177 -3.73 0.02 17.87
CA LEU A 177 -4.11 -1.32 17.39
C LEU A 177 -3.76 -1.53 15.90
N ARG A 178 -3.74 -0.45 15.11
CA ARG A 178 -3.34 -0.47 13.70
C ARG A 178 -1.83 -0.31 13.50
N GLY A 179 -1.05 -0.06 14.56
CA GLY A 179 0.40 0.13 14.48
C GLY A 179 0.82 1.50 13.93
N TYR A 180 -0.04 2.52 14.01
CA TYR A 180 0.25 3.87 13.49
C TYR A 180 0.92 4.79 14.51
N THR A 181 1.17 4.33 15.73
CA THR A 181 1.82 5.12 16.78
C THR A 181 3.35 5.11 16.68
N ASP A 182 3.91 4.09 16.04
CA ASP A 182 5.36 3.91 15.96
C ASP A 182 5.84 4.48 14.63
N GLY A 183 6.68 5.52 14.66
CA GLY A 183 7.32 6.09 13.46
C GLY A 183 6.59 7.24 12.77
N LYS A 184 5.60 7.91 13.40
CA LYS A 184 5.04 9.16 12.86
C LYS A 184 6.05 10.30 12.97
N THR A 185 6.80 10.55 11.89
CA THR A 185 7.51 11.82 11.72
C THR A 185 6.48 12.93 11.53
N PRO A 186 6.53 14.03 12.29
CA PRO A 186 5.63 15.16 12.09
C PRO A 186 5.75 15.69 10.66
N ILE A 187 4.63 15.80 9.94
CA ILE A 187 4.62 16.46 8.63
C ILE A 187 4.87 17.95 8.87
N ARG A 188 5.98 18.47 8.36
CA ARG A 188 6.27 19.90 8.36
C ARG A 188 5.34 20.59 7.37
N HIS A 189 4.40 21.38 7.87
CA HIS A 189 3.69 22.34 7.05
C HIS A 189 4.65 23.47 6.71
N HIS A 190 5.26 23.41 5.53
CA HIS A 190 5.85 24.61 4.94
C HIS A 190 4.69 25.53 4.56
N GLY A 191 4.45 26.53 5.40
CA GLY A 191 3.48 27.58 5.11
C GLY A 191 3.90 28.28 3.81
N ASN A 192 2.96 28.37 2.87
CA ASN A 192 3.00 29.35 1.79
C ASN A 192 2.39 30.66 2.28
#